data_AF-A0A1V4MVU6-F1
#
_entry.id   AF-A0A1V4MVU6-F1
#
_cell.length_a   1.000
_cell.length_b   1.000
_cell.length_c   1.000
_cell.angle_alpha   90.00
_cell.angle_beta   90.00
_cell.angle_gamma   90.00
#
_symmetry.space_group_name_H-M   'P 1'
#
loop_
_entity.id
_entity.type
_entity.pdbx_description
1 polymer ?
#
loop_
_entity_poly.entity_id
_entity_poly.type
_entity_poly.pdbx_seq_one_letter_code
_entity_poly.pdbx_strand_id
1 'polypeptide(L)'
;MESIQEVHLFIEGGGDQRLVNEIIQALHPEFLRIPGLRIHKHDVANWPEEPFVYAAISLKTQHGIKLTTSNCLTQDGSAYGKKLYLIMVR
;
A
#
# COMPACT_ATOMS: atom_id res chain seq x y z
N MET A 1 -14.85 1.55 -15.10
CA MET A 1 -13.99 1.79 -13.92
C MET A 1 -12.99 0.66 -13.92
N GLU A 2 -11.70 0.94 -14.07
CA GLU A 2 -10.65 -0.08 -13.98
C GLU A 2 -10.60 -0.59 -12.53
N SER A 3 -10.64 -1.91 -12.37
CA SER A 3 -10.63 -2.58 -11.06
C SER A 3 -9.21 -2.59 -10.48
N ILE A 4 -9.06 -2.31 -9.18
CA ILE A 4 -7.77 -2.44 -8.49
C ILE A 4 -7.33 -3.90 -8.53
N GLN A 5 -6.10 -4.15 -8.98
CA GLN A 5 -5.50 -5.49 -9.11
C GLN A 5 -4.50 -5.78 -7.99
N GLU A 6 -3.76 -4.77 -7.55
CA GLU A 6 -2.69 -4.90 -6.55
C GLU A 6 -2.70 -3.70 -5.60
N VAL A 7 -2.49 -3.95 -4.31
CA VAL A 7 -2.38 -2.92 -3.26
C VAL A 7 -1.03 -3.07 -2.59
N HIS A 8 -0.25 -2.00 -2.56
CA HIS A 8 1.01 -1.94 -1.84
C HIS A 8 0.84 -1.08 -0.60
N LEU A 9 0.89 -1.70 0.56
CA LEU A 9 0.77 -1.07 1.86
C LEU A 9 2.16 -0.88 2.47
N PHE A 10 2.61 0.37 2.54
CA PHE A 10 3.84 0.78 3.22
C PHE A 10 3.53 1.13 4.67
N ILE A 11 4.23 0.50 5.62
CA ILE A 11 3.95 0.58 7.06
C ILE A 11 5.20 1.00 7.83
N GLU A 12 5.08 2.07 8.62
CA GLU A 12 6.13 2.53 9.54
C GLU A 12 6.48 1.47 10.59
N GLY A 13 7.77 1.14 10.66
CA GLY A 13 8.30 0.09 11.56
C GLY A 13 7.78 -1.31 11.23
N GLY A 14 7.12 -1.50 10.08
CA GLY A 14 6.57 -2.76 9.62
C GLY A 14 5.42 -3.31 10.47
N GLY A 15 5.14 -4.60 10.29
CA GLY A 15 4.06 -5.32 10.97
C GLY A 15 3.98 -6.79 10.57
N ASP A 16 3.22 -7.59 11.32
CA ASP A 16 2.88 -8.95 10.92
C ASP A 16 1.64 -8.97 10.00
N GLN A 17 1.30 -10.15 9.47
CA GLN A 17 0.14 -10.30 8.60
C GLN A 17 -1.18 -9.99 9.31
N ARG A 18 -1.25 -10.22 10.63
CA ARG A 18 -2.43 -9.90 11.43
C ARG A 18 -2.69 -8.39 11.40
N LEU A 19 -1.66 -7.59 11.66
CA LEU A 19 -1.75 -6.14 11.62
C LEU A 19 -2.12 -5.63 10.22
N VAL A 20 -1.56 -6.22 9.16
CA VAL A 20 -1.94 -5.89 7.77
C VAL A 20 -3.44 -6.12 7.56
N ASN A 21 -3.96 -7.28 7.98
CA ASN A 21 -5.38 -7.59 7.83
C ASN A 21 -6.27 -6.64 8.64
N GLU A 22 -5.87 -6.30 9.86
CA GLU A 22 -6.56 -5.32 10.71
C GLU A 22 -6.59 -3.92 10.07
N ILE A 23 -5.46 -3.46 9.51
CA ILE A 23 -5.38 -2.19 8.78
C ILE A 23 -6.30 -2.19 7.55
N ILE A 24 -6.24 -3.23 6.72
CA ILE A 24 -7.08 -3.34 5.53
C ILE A 24 -8.56 -3.40 5.91
N GLN A 25 -8.92 -4.19 6.93
CA GLN A 25 -10.30 -4.29 7.43
C GLN A 25 -10.83 -2.94 7.94
N ALA A 26 -9.96 -2.10 8.53
CA ALA A 26 -10.33 -0.79 9.04
C ALA A 26 -10.45 0.29 7.94
N LEU A 27 -9.53 0.29 6.97
CA LEU A 27 -9.45 1.34 5.95
C LEU A 27 -10.22 1.02 4.68
N HIS A 28 -10.11 -0.22 4.20
CA HIS A 28 -10.68 -0.71 2.94
C HIS A 28 -11.24 -2.12 3.10
N PRO A 29 -12.30 -2.32 3.92
CA PRO A 29 -12.92 -3.64 4.10
C PRO A 29 -13.40 -4.27 2.80
N GLU A 30 -13.67 -3.47 1.76
CA GLU A 30 -14.02 -3.91 0.43
C GLU A 30 -12.91 -4.72 -0.25
N PHE A 31 -11.62 -4.46 0.03
CA PHE A 31 -10.49 -5.16 -0.59
C PHE A 31 -10.48 -6.65 -0.25
N LEU A 32 -10.96 -7.01 0.95
CA LEU A 32 -11.06 -8.40 1.38
C LEU A 32 -12.13 -9.19 0.61
N ARG A 33 -13.00 -8.50 -0.13
CA ARG A 33 -14.07 -9.11 -0.93
C ARG A 33 -13.72 -9.17 -2.42
N ILE A 34 -12.62 -8.55 -2.87
CA ILE A 34 -12.21 -8.53 -4.27
C ILE A 34 -11.44 -9.82 -4.58
N PRO A 35 -12.01 -10.75 -5.38
CA PRO A 35 -11.33 -12.00 -5.69
C PRO A 35 -10.06 -11.74 -6.50
N GLY A 36 -8.94 -12.35 -6.06
CA GLY A 36 -7.66 -12.25 -6.77
C GLY A 36 -6.88 -10.95 -6.51
N LEU A 37 -7.41 -10.02 -5.70
CA LEU A 37 -6.67 -8.84 -5.28
C LEU A 37 -5.44 -9.26 -4.46
N ARG A 38 -4.27 -8.73 -4.82
CA ARG A 38 -3.04 -8.97 -4.08
C ARG A 38 -2.72 -7.79 -3.20
N ILE A 39 -2.39 -8.05 -1.93
CA ILE A 39 -1.99 -7.02 -0.97
C ILE A 39 -0.54 -7.31 -0.56
N HIS A 40 0.35 -6.38 -0.89
CA HIS A 40 1.77 -6.46 -0.63
C HIS A 40 2.13 -5.53 0.53
N LYS A 41 2.75 -6.09 1.56
CA LYS A 41 3.26 -5.32 2.70
C LYS A 41 4.71 -4.87 2.42
N HIS A 42 4.98 -3.61 2.70
CA HIS A 42 6.31 -2.99 2.64
C HIS A 42 6.65 -2.41 4.01
N ASP A 43 7.65 -2.98 4.68
CA ASP A 43 8.09 -2.48 5.98
C ASP A 43 9.04 -1.28 5.77
N VAL A 44 8.69 -0.14 6.37
CA VAL A 44 9.46 1.11 6.26
C VAL A 44 10.10 1.43 7.60
N ALA A 45 11.40 1.14 7.73
CA ALA A 45 12.13 1.30 8.98
C ALA A 45 12.18 2.77 9.46
N ASN A 46 12.50 3.69 8.55
CA ASN A 46 12.50 5.13 8.81
C ASN A 46 11.50 5.79 7.86
N TRP A 47 10.44 6.39 8.40
CA TRP A 47 9.40 6.99 7.58
C TRP A 47 9.95 8.17 6.76
N PRO A 48 9.85 8.16 5.42
CA PRO A 48 10.41 9.20 4.58
C PRO A 48 9.60 10.50 4.66
N GLU A 49 10.25 11.63 4.39
CA GLU A 49 9.58 12.94 4.24
C GLU A 49 8.65 12.95 3.02
N GLU A 50 9.01 12.23 1.95
CA GLU A 50 8.23 12.07 0.73
C GLU A 50 7.82 10.60 0.51
N PRO A 51 6.73 10.12 1.14
CA PRO A 51 6.28 8.73 1.04
C PRO A 51 5.98 8.28 -0.39
N PHE A 52 5.41 9.17 -1.22
CA PHE A 52 5.12 8.86 -2.62
C PHE A 52 6.39 8.53 -3.41
N VAL A 53 7.42 9.39 -3.31
CA VAL A 53 8.68 9.21 -4.04
C VAL A 53 9.38 7.94 -3.59
N TYR A 54 9.43 7.70 -2.28
CA TYR A 54 9.96 6.47 -1.71
C TYR A 54 9.25 5.22 -2.26
N ALA A 55 7.93 5.21 -2.20
CA ALA A 55 7.12 4.09 -2.66
C ALA A 55 7.25 3.87 -4.17
N ALA A 56 7.24 4.93 -4.99
CA ALA A 56 7.44 4.85 -6.43
C ALA A 56 8.79 4.22 -6.80
N ILE A 57 9.87 4.60 -6.12
CA ILE A 57 11.21 4.03 -6.32
C ILE A 57 11.24 2.56 -5.86
N SER A 58 10.65 2.25 -4.71
CA SER A 58 10.59 0.89 -4.17
C SER A 58 9.87 -0.04 -5.13
N LEU A 59 8.69 0.35 -5.62
CA LEU A 59 7.89 -0.45 -6.56
C LEU A 59 8.57 -0.63 -7.91
N LYS A 60 9.23 0.42 -8.43
CA LYS A 60 9.99 0.31 -9.67
C LYS A 60 11.16 -0.66 -9.53
N THR A 61 11.87 -0.60 -8.42
CA THR A 61 13.09 -1.39 -8.20
C THR A 61 12.79 -2.86 -7.85
N GLN A 62 11.78 -3.09 -7.01
CA GLN A 62 11.48 -4.43 -6.47
C GLN A 62 10.44 -5.19 -7.29
N HIS A 63 9.49 -4.48 -7.91
CA HIS A 63 8.36 -5.08 -8.64
C HIS A 63 8.35 -4.72 -10.14
N GLY A 64 9.24 -3.83 -10.61
CA GLY A 64 9.21 -3.34 -11.99
C GLY A 64 8.00 -2.44 -12.31
N ILE A 65 7.26 -2.00 -11.28
CA ILE A 65 6.03 -1.20 -11.44
C ILE A 65 6.40 0.27 -11.56
N LYS A 66 6.06 0.88 -12.70
CA LYS A 66 6.18 2.33 -12.91
C LYS A 66 4.83 2.99 -12.68
N LEU A 67 4.74 3.81 -11.64
CA LEU A 67 3.52 4.55 -11.32
C LEU A 67 3.30 5.72 -12.27
N THR A 68 2.04 5.92 -12.64
CA THR A 68 1.52 7.04 -13.42
C THR A 68 0.18 7.47 -12.83
N THR A 69 -0.23 8.70 -13.09
CA THR A 69 -1.55 9.20 -12.65
C THR A 69 -2.73 8.42 -13.22
N SER A 70 -2.51 7.64 -14.29
CA SER A 70 -3.53 6.79 -14.91
C SER A 70 -3.62 5.40 -14.29
N ASN A 71 -2.52 4.84 -13.76
CA ASN A 71 -2.45 3.44 -13.32
C ASN A 71 -2.47 3.25 -11.80
N CYS A 72 -2.41 4.34 -11.01
CA CYS A 72 -2.43 4.23 -9.57
C CYS A 72 -3.38 5.23 -8.89
N LEU A 73 -3.93 4.78 -7.76
CA LEU A 73 -4.49 5.64 -6.73
C LEU A 73 -3.57 5.56 -5.51
N THR A 74 -3.46 6.66 -4.76
CA THR A 74 -2.62 6.72 -3.57
C THR A 74 -3.42 7.24 -2.39
N GLN A 75 -3.10 6.74 -1.19
CA GLN A 75 -3.71 7.20 0.04
C GLN A 75 -2.69 7.21 1.17
N ASP A 76 -2.52 8.36 1.81
CA ASP A 76 -1.83 8.53 3.07
C ASP A 76 -2.77 8.26 4.25
N GLY A 77 -2.22 7.76 5.36
CA GLY A 77 -3.02 7.52 6.55
C GLY A 77 -2.21 7.13 7.78
N SER A 78 -2.94 6.90 8.87
CA SER A 78 -2.37 6.39 10.11
C SER A 78 -3.36 5.46 10.80
N ALA A 79 -2.91 4.28 11.23
CA ALA A 79 -3.71 3.36 12.03
C ALA A 79 -2.81 2.60 13.00
N TYR A 80 -3.34 2.22 14.16
CA TYR A 80 -2.62 1.47 15.19
C TYR A 80 -1.28 2.13 15.61
N GLY A 81 -1.25 3.47 15.62
CA GLY A 81 -0.05 4.24 15.99
C GLY A 81 1.06 4.25 14.94
N LYS A 82 0.78 3.81 13.71
CA LYS A 82 1.75 3.76 12.61
C LYS A 82 1.33 4.66 11.47
N LYS A 83 2.31 5.30 10.81
CA LYS A 83 2.10 5.94 9.51
C LYS A 83 2.00 4.90 8.40
N LEU A 84 1.10 5.16 7.47
CA LEU A 84 0.74 4.28 6.37
C LEU A 84 0.73 5.03 5.05
N TYR A 85 1.11 4.34 3.99
CA TYR A 85 0.95 4.84 2.63
C TYR A 85 0.52 3.68 1.73
N LEU A 86 -0.62 3.82 1.08
CA LEU A 86 -1.22 2.82 0.21
C LEU A 86 -1.07 3.26 -1.23
N ILE A 87 -0.66 2.32 -2.08
CA ILE A 87 -0.67 2.46 -3.54
C ILE A 87 -1.56 1.36 -4.11
N MET A 88 -2.65 1.75 -4.75
CA MET A 88 -3.59 0.87 -5.41
C MET A 88 -3.33 0.91 -6.91
N VAL A 89 -2.84 -0.19 -7.47
CA VAL A 89 -2.54 -0.35 -8.90
C VAL A 89 -3.75 -0.94 -9.61
N ARG A 90 -4.13 -0.31 -10.72
CA ARG A 90 -5.27 -0.70 -11.58
C ARG A 90 -4.86 -1.70 -12.65
#